data_AF-A0A2V8EEM9-F1
#
_entry.id   AF-A0A2V8EEM9-F1
#
_cell.length_a   1.000
_cell.length_b   1.000
_cell.length_c   1.000
_cell.angle_alpha   90.00
_cell.angle_beta   90.00
_cell.angle_gamma   90.00
#
_symmetry.space_group_name_H-M   'P 1'
#
loop_
_entity.id
_entity.type
_entity.pdbx_description
1 polymer ?
#
loop_
_entity_poly.entity_id
_entity_poly.type
_entity_poly.pdbx_seq_one_letter_code
_entity_poly.pdbx_strand_id
1 'polypeptide(L)'
;MSKSSTVTVRERPVEEVASAKVGALTIHGETFIVETDQRIELVDLTNRVMEFVRRFNIREGLVSLWSMHTTCGLFINEFQTALLADIRRFLEQMVARDA
;
A
#
# COMPACT_ATOMS: atom_id res chain seq x y z
N MET A 1 -3.72 23.96 17.00
CA MET A 1 -3.64 22.82 17.95
C MET A 1 -2.47 21.94 17.53
N SER A 2 -1.44 21.83 18.36
CA SER A 2 -0.26 20.98 18.09
C SER A 2 -0.70 19.51 18.13
N LYS A 3 -0.92 18.91 16.96
CA LYS A 3 -1.18 17.47 16.87
C LYS A 3 0.16 16.75 16.89
N SER A 4 0.71 16.53 18.08
CA SER A 4 1.84 15.63 18.27
C SER A 4 1.32 14.20 18.31
N SER A 5 1.60 13.41 17.27
CA SER A 5 1.31 11.99 17.25
C SER A 5 2.20 11.27 18.27
N THR A 6 1.62 10.51 19.20
CA THR A 6 2.38 9.66 20.12
C THR A 6 3.14 8.62 19.31
N VAL A 7 4.47 8.63 19.40
CA VAL A 7 5.33 7.63 18.77
C VAL A 7 5.12 6.30 19.51
N THR A 8 4.45 5.35 18.88
CA THR A 8 4.39 3.96 19.36
C THR A 8 5.71 3.27 19.02
N VAL A 9 6.61 3.19 20.00
CA VAL A 9 7.86 2.44 19.87
C VAL A 9 7.55 0.96 20.00
N ARG A 10 7.83 0.17 18.95
CA ARG A 10 7.76 -1.29 19.02
C ARG A 10 8.99 -1.82 19.75
N GLU A 11 8.79 -2.73 20.71
CA GLU A 11 9.90 -3.38 21.46
C GLU A 11 10.78 -4.26 20.57
N ARG A 12 10.22 -4.79 19.47
CA ARG A 12 10.95 -5.54 18.46
C ARG A 12 10.82 -4.82 17.11
N PRO A 13 11.93 -4.65 16.36
CA PRO A 13 11.86 -4.21 14.98
C PRO A 13 10.89 -5.10 14.20
N VAL A 14 10.14 -4.51 13.28
CA VAL A 14 9.36 -5.30 12.32
C VAL A 14 10.38 -6.04 11.46
N GLU A 15 10.37 -7.37 11.51
CA GLU A 15 11.15 -8.17 10.56
C GLU A 15 10.71 -7.76 9.15
N GLU A 16 11.68 -7.53 8.25
CA GLU A 16 11.38 -7.13 6.86
C GLU A 16 10.51 -8.18 6.14
N VAL A 17 10.61 -9.43 6.60
CA VAL A 17 9.87 -10.57 6.09
C VAL A 17 9.34 -11.40 7.25
N ALA A 18 8.02 -11.60 7.30
CA ALA A 18 7.37 -12.56 8.19
C ALA A 18 6.94 -13.79 7.38
N SER A 19 7.44 -14.97 7.73
CA SER A 19 7.04 -16.23 7.09
C SER A 19 6.64 -17.29 8.10
N ALA A 20 5.54 -17.99 7.85
CA ALA A 20 5.08 -19.11 8.65
C ALA A 20 4.52 -20.21 7.76
N LYS A 21 4.79 -21.47 8.12
CA LYS A 21 4.28 -22.64 7.40
C LYS A 21 3.70 -23.67 8.35
N VAL A 22 2.46 -24.06 8.13
CA VAL A 22 1.76 -25.11 8.89
C VAL A 22 1.06 -26.03 7.91
N GLY A 23 1.57 -27.26 7.77
CA GLY A 23 1.08 -28.20 6.76
C GLY A 23 1.18 -27.61 5.34
N ALA A 24 0.04 -27.51 4.66
CA ALA A 24 -0.06 -26.91 3.33
C ALA A 24 -0.26 -25.38 3.35
N LEU A 25 -0.55 -24.78 4.50
CA LEU A 25 -0.72 -23.34 4.64
C LEU A 25 0.66 -22.65 4.70
N THR A 26 0.87 -21.68 3.82
CA THR A 26 2.03 -20.79 3.85
C THR A 26 1.52 -19.36 4.00
N ILE A 27 2.06 -18.64 4.98
CA ILE A 27 1.82 -17.22 5.20
C ILE A 27 3.14 -16.52 4.96
N HIS A 28 3.11 -15.49 4.11
CA HIS A 28 4.26 -14.65 3.81
C HIS A 28 3.82 -13.20 3.81
N GLY A 29 4.57 -12.34 4.51
CA GLY A 29 4.33 -10.91 4.57
C GLY A 29 5.64 -10.16 4.46
N GLU A 30 5.67 -9.15 3.59
CA GLU A 30 6.79 -8.23 3.44
C GLU A 30 6.25 -6.81 3.28
N THR A 31 7.08 -5.82 3.56
CA THR A 31 6.81 -4.42 3.21
C THR A 31 7.66 -4.01 2.02
N PHE A 32 7.16 -3.08 1.22
CA PHE A 32 7.95 -2.44 0.17
C PHE A 32 7.66 -0.95 0.15
N ILE A 33 8.65 -0.16 -0.28
CA ILE A 33 8.57 1.30 -0.30
C ILE A 33 8.06 1.76 -1.66
N VAL A 34 7.15 2.72 -1.64
CA VAL A 34 6.70 3.47 -2.82
C VAL A 34 7.11 4.92 -2.59
N GLU A 35 8.06 5.40 -3.38
CA GLU A 35 8.46 6.80 -3.36
C GLU A 35 7.53 7.60 -4.28
N THR A 36 7.13 8.79 -3.82
CA THR A 36 6.26 9.72 -4.54
C THR A 36 6.91 11.08 -4.56
N ASP A 37 6.83 11.78 -5.69
CA ASP A 37 7.38 13.14 -5.84
C ASP A 37 6.28 14.22 -5.86
N GLN A 38 5.01 13.82 -5.95
CA GLN A 38 3.86 14.71 -5.87
C GLN A 38 3.05 14.49 -4.59
N ARG A 39 2.38 15.54 -4.11
CA ARG A 39 1.46 15.47 -2.95
C ARG A 39 0.29 14.51 -3.17
N ILE A 40 -0.26 14.49 -4.38
CA ILE A 40 -1.28 13.52 -4.82
C ILE A 40 -0.67 12.79 -6.00
N GLU A 41 -0.54 11.49 -5.90
CA GLU A 41 0.04 10.66 -6.94
C GLU A 41 -0.72 9.33 -7.00
N LEU A 42 -0.97 8.86 -8.22
CA LEU A 42 -1.62 7.57 -8.47
C LEU A 42 -0.55 6.66 -9.06
N VAL A 43 -0.14 5.66 -8.28
CA VAL A 43 0.93 4.73 -8.65
C VAL A 43 0.31 3.36 -8.92
N ASP A 44 0.53 2.81 -10.12
CA ASP A 44 0.12 1.44 -10.42
C ASP A 44 1.06 0.44 -9.72
N LEU A 45 0.49 -0.36 -8.82
CA LEU A 45 1.22 -1.39 -8.08
C LEU A 45 1.07 -2.79 -8.69
N THR A 46 0.29 -2.95 -9.76
CA THR A 46 -0.11 -4.26 -10.30
C THR A 46 1.09 -5.13 -10.63
N ASN A 47 2.04 -4.63 -11.42
CA ASN A 47 3.21 -5.42 -11.81
C ASN A 47 4.10 -5.77 -10.61
N ARG A 48 4.29 -4.81 -9.68
CA ARG A 48 5.10 -5.02 -8.46
C ARG A 48 4.49 -6.09 -7.56
N VAL A 49 3.17 -6.06 -7.37
CA VAL A 49 2.44 -7.08 -6.59
C VAL A 49 2.49 -8.44 -7.30
N MET A 50 2.33 -8.47 -8.63
CA MET A 50 2.41 -9.72 -9.38
C MET A 50 3.81 -10.35 -9.35
N GLU A 51 4.87 -9.54 -9.47
CA GLU A 51 6.24 -10.00 -9.30
C GLU A 51 6.47 -10.55 -7.90
N PHE A 52 5.98 -9.85 -6.87
CA PHE A 52 6.03 -10.33 -5.48
C PHE A 52 5.36 -11.71 -5.34
N VAL A 53 4.11 -11.84 -5.79
CA VAL A 53 3.31 -13.07 -5.66
C VAL A 53 3.94 -14.25 -6.42
N ARG A 54 4.49 -14.00 -7.63
CA ARG A 54 5.10 -15.04 -8.47
C ARG A 54 6.31 -15.73 -7.83
N ARG A 55 6.97 -15.10 -6.86
CA ARG A 55 8.07 -15.72 -6.10
C ARG A 55 7.60 -16.86 -5.21
N PHE A 56 6.31 -16.90 -4.88
CA PHE A 56 5.72 -17.95 -4.05
C PHE A 56 5.08 -19.02 -4.93
N ASN A 57 5.35 -20.29 -4.63
CA ASN A 57 4.71 -21.42 -5.30
C ASN A 57 3.29 -21.69 -4.74
N ILE A 58 2.49 -20.63 -4.59
CA ILE A 58 1.11 -20.68 -4.10
C ILE A 58 0.18 -20.69 -5.31
N ARG A 59 -0.61 -21.76 -5.46
CA ARG A 59 -1.58 -21.89 -6.57
C ARG A 59 -2.90 -21.19 -6.29
N GLU A 60 -3.37 -21.29 -5.05
CA GLU A 60 -4.62 -20.72 -4.58
C GLU A 60 -4.38 -20.10 -3.21
N GLY A 61 -4.87 -18.88 -3.01
CA GLY A 61 -4.63 -18.14 -1.78
C GLY A 61 -5.23 -16.75 -1.80
N LEU A 62 -4.82 -15.94 -0.83
CA LEU A 62 -5.27 -14.56 -0.66
C LEU A 62 -4.06 -13.64 -0.60
N VAL A 63 -4.12 -12.54 -1.35
CA VAL A 63 -3.18 -11.42 -1.23
C VAL A 63 -3.88 -10.30 -0.49
N SER A 64 -3.28 -9.83 0.60
CA SER A 64 -3.77 -8.69 1.37
C SER A 64 -2.73 -7.57 1.29
N LEU A 65 -3.19 -6.37 0.94
CA LEU A 65 -2.37 -5.17 0.81
C LEU A 65 -2.93 -4.10 1.74
N TRP A 66 -2.06 -3.46 2.50
CA TRP A 66 -2.41 -2.36 3.39
C TRP A 66 -1.39 -1.24 3.28
N SER A 67 -1.88 0.00 3.32
CA SER A 67 -1.02 1.15 3.57
C SER A 67 -0.67 1.18 5.06
N MET A 68 0.62 1.34 5.38
CA MET A 68 1.06 1.63 6.75
C MET A 68 0.93 3.12 7.12
N HIS A 69 0.37 3.94 6.22
CA HIS A 69 0.18 5.37 6.38
C HIS A 69 -1.31 5.72 6.41
N THR A 70 -1.67 6.71 7.22
CA THR A 70 -3.05 7.21 7.35
C THR A 70 -3.46 8.19 6.24
N THR A 71 -2.50 8.67 5.45
CA THR A 71 -2.71 9.64 4.35
C THR A 71 -2.55 9.02 2.96
N CYS A 72 -2.50 7.69 2.87
CA CYS A 72 -2.40 6.93 1.63
C CYS A 72 -3.54 5.91 1.56
N GLY A 73 -4.19 5.81 0.40
CA GLY A 73 -5.24 4.84 0.12
C GLY A 73 -4.80 3.82 -0.91
N LEU A 74 -5.32 2.59 -0.80
CA LEU A 74 -5.18 1.53 -1.79
C LEU A 74 -6.57 1.22 -2.35
N PHE A 75 -6.67 1.11 -3.68
CA PHE A 75 -7.93 0.77 -4.34
C PHE A 75 -7.65 0.07 -5.67
N ILE A 76 -8.66 -0.61 -6.21
CA ILE A 76 -8.61 -1.30 -7.50
C ILE A 76 -9.49 -0.52 -8.47
N ASN A 77 -8.92 -0.15 -9.62
CA ASN A 77 -9.64 0.53 -10.69
C ASN A 77 -8.91 0.31 -12.03
N GLU A 78 -9.50 0.78 -13.13
CA GLU A 78 -8.86 0.80 -14.44
C GLU A 78 -7.70 1.81 -14.48
N PHE A 79 -6.56 1.39 -15.05
CA PHE A 79 -5.39 2.26 -15.19
C PHE A 79 -5.37 2.96 -16.55
N GLN A 80 -6.28 3.92 -16.72
CA GLN A 80 -6.42 4.72 -17.93
C GLN A 80 -6.07 6.18 -17.65
N THR A 81 -5.22 6.80 -18.50
CA THR A 81 -4.72 8.17 -18.33
C THR A 81 -5.81 9.21 -18.02
N ALA A 82 -6.94 9.18 -18.73
CA ALA A 82 -8.04 10.12 -18.51
C ALA A 82 -8.66 9.95 -17.11
N LEU A 83 -8.93 8.70 -16.71
CA LEU A 83 -9.48 8.38 -15.41
C LEU A 83 -8.52 8.76 -14.27
N LEU A 84 -7.21 8.61 -14.46
CA LEU A 84 -6.21 9.05 -13.48
C LEU A 84 -6.26 10.57 -13.26
N ALA A 85 -6.44 11.35 -14.33
CA ALA A 85 -6.61 12.80 -14.22
C ALA A 85 -7.91 13.16 -13.51
N ASP A 86 -9.01 12.44 -13.80
CA ASP A 86 -10.31 12.66 -13.16
C ASP A 86 -10.26 12.35 -11.65
N ILE A 87 -9.66 11.22 -11.25
CA ILE A 87 -9.49 10.86 -9.84
C ILE A 87 -8.65 11.91 -9.11
N ARG A 88 -7.53 12.33 -9.70
CA ARG A 88 -6.67 13.38 -9.13
C ARG A 88 -7.46 14.65 -8.87
N ARG A 89 -8.19 15.14 -9.88
CA ARG A 89 -9.01 16.35 -9.78
C ARG A 89 -10.10 16.22 -8.71
N PHE A 90 -10.77 15.07 -8.66
CA PHE A 90 -11.79 14.79 -7.67
C PHE A 90 -11.24 14.87 -6.24
N LEU A 91 -10.09 14.23 -5.97
CA LEU A 91 -9.45 14.28 -4.65
C LEU A 91 -9.02 15.71 -4.27
N GLU A 92 -8.49 16.48 -5.22
CA GLU A 92 -8.14 17.89 -5.01
C GLU A 92 -9.34 18.78 -4.68
N GLN A 93 -10.52 18.47 -5.24
CA GLN A 93 -11.75 19.20 -4.96
C GLN A 93 -12.39 18.79 -3.63
N MET A 94 -12.33 17.50 -3.28
CA MET A 94 -12.91 16.99 -2.04
C MET A 94 -12.18 17.47 -0.79
N VAL A 95 -10.85 17.58 -0.85
CA VAL A 95 -10.02 17.94 0.30
C VAL A 95 -9.27 19.23 -0.04
N ALA A 96 -9.77 20.35 0.49
CA ALA A 96 -9.11 21.65 0.33
C ALA A 96 -7.65 21.58 0.81
N ARG A 97 -6.75 22.19 0.03
CA ARG A 97 -5.30 22.09 0.28
C ARG A 97 -4.90 22.69 1.62
N ASP A 98 -5.56 23.77 2.05
CA ASP A 98 -5.41 24.44 3.35
C ASP A 98 -6.70 25.23 3.67
N ALA A 99 -7.12 25.23 4.94
CA ALA A 99 -8.09 26.15 5.51
C ALA A 99 -7.42 26.96 6.63
#